data_AF-A0A971ENR5-F1
#
_entry.id   AF-A0A971ENR5-F1
#
_cell.length_a   1.000
_cell.length_b   1.000
_cell.length_c   1.000
_cell.angle_alpha   90.00
_cell.angle_beta   90.00
_cell.angle_gamma   90.00
#
_symmetry.space_group_name_H-M   'P 1'
#
loop_
_entity.id
_entity.type
_entity.pdbx_description
1 polymer ?
#
loop_
_entity_poly.entity_id
_entity_poly.type
_entity_poly.pdbx_seq_one_letter_code
_entity_poly.pdbx_strand_id
1 'polypeptide(L)'
;MRMRIKISHGNESGLTVIELIVALTILLILLALSYMTFDIANKMFNKGEELWIAQKEAQRLVDWLDTNLKTSYELLIYNNSGEYDKDTVFDTRDEYFYIFQTEDNEVYYRNSYERNAQLLTEVPVKLEFKIDTQNPDVPKKALTYLVSIIGNDGDSKFSINSTINFANMLRSAGVNRIQGEIQSGTKNSGNVIKFLNNTSDLSSIELRTGSCFIATASFGSYDGEPVRILRQFRDKFLLTNKPGTAFVNFYYRISPPIAEFIADKPLIKLIVGILLLPLVFLAYILLTPYALAGVIYISASAVVIMRLRKKSNLRKM
;
A
#
# COMPACT_ATOMS: atom_id res chain seq x y z
N MET A 1 84.67 68.74 -21.80
CA MET A 1 84.01 67.43 -21.60
C MET A 1 82.59 67.54 -22.19
N ARG A 2 82.36 66.97 -23.38
CA ARG A 2 81.07 67.05 -24.10
C ARG A 2 80.17 65.90 -23.66
N MET A 3 79.05 66.18 -23.01
CA MET A 3 78.02 65.18 -22.70
C MET A 3 76.90 65.31 -23.74
N ARG A 4 76.90 64.42 -24.74
CA ARG A 4 75.79 64.27 -25.69
C ARG A 4 74.75 63.35 -25.05
N ILE A 5 73.63 63.91 -24.61
CA ILE A 5 72.45 63.13 -24.24
C ILE A 5 71.81 62.64 -25.54
N LYS A 6 71.87 61.33 -25.78
CA LYS A 6 71.27 60.66 -26.94
C LYS A 6 69.83 60.32 -26.57
N ILE A 7 68.89 61.18 -26.92
CA ILE A 7 67.45 60.91 -26.74
C ILE A 7 67.07 59.88 -27.81
N SER A 8 66.89 58.63 -27.38
CA SER A 8 66.37 57.56 -28.22
C SER A 8 64.90 57.85 -28.50
N HIS A 9 64.55 58.22 -29.73
CA HIS A 9 63.16 58.22 -30.20
C HIS A 9 62.66 56.77 -30.17
N GLY A 10 61.97 56.40 -29.09
CA GLY A 10 61.11 55.23 -29.09
C GLY A 10 60.03 55.43 -30.15
N ASN A 11 59.83 54.44 -31.01
CA ASN A 11 58.83 54.44 -32.04
C ASN A 11 57.44 54.57 -31.39
N GLU A 12 56.93 55.79 -31.22
CA GLU A 12 55.55 56.04 -30.84
C GLU A 12 54.65 55.74 -32.05
N SER A 13 54.49 54.46 -32.37
CA SER A 13 53.51 53.99 -33.33
C SER A 13 52.13 54.18 -32.71
N GLY A 14 51.58 55.40 -32.85
CA GLY A 14 50.18 55.68 -32.56
C GLY A 14 49.30 54.73 -33.35
N LEU A 15 48.33 54.10 -32.68
CA LEU A 15 47.43 53.14 -33.30
C LEU A 15 46.74 53.79 -34.51
N THR A 16 46.90 53.22 -35.70
CA THR A 16 46.25 53.77 -36.87
C THR A 16 44.73 53.58 -36.75
N VAL A 17 43.95 54.52 -37.27
CA VAL A 17 42.46 54.42 -37.25
C VAL A 17 41.99 53.09 -37.84
N ILE A 18 42.72 52.56 -38.83
CA ILE A 18 42.44 51.28 -39.49
C ILE A 18 42.64 50.12 -38.51
N GLU A 19 43.74 50.08 -37.75
CA GLU A 19 43.97 49.05 -36.73
C GLU A 19 42.91 49.07 -35.64
N LEU A 20 42.45 50.25 -35.22
CA LEU A 20 41.36 50.38 -34.23
C LEU A 20 40.06 49.76 -34.77
N ILE A 21 39.71 50.05 -36.02
CA ILE A 21 38.51 49.50 -36.66
C ILE A 21 38.61 47.98 -36.78
N VAL A 22 39.77 47.46 -37.21
CA VAL A 22 40.00 46.00 -37.33
C VAL A 22 39.94 45.32 -35.97
N ALA A 23 40.53 45.90 -34.93
CA ALA A 23 40.46 45.35 -33.58
C ALA A 23 39.02 45.33 -33.04
N LEU A 24 38.24 46.39 -33.28
CA LEU A 24 36.83 46.48 -32.91
C LEU A 24 35.96 45.47 -33.65
N THR A 25 36.17 45.27 -34.96
CA THR A 25 35.40 44.29 -35.73
C THR A 25 35.71 42.87 -35.28
N ILE A 26 36.98 42.53 -35.04
CA ILE A 26 37.36 41.23 -34.48
C ILE A 26 36.73 41.04 -33.11
N LEU A 27 36.77 42.05 -32.24
CA LEU A 27 36.14 41.99 -30.91
C LEU A 27 34.64 41.73 -31.00
N LEU A 28 33.91 42.41 -31.88
CA LEU A 28 32.48 42.20 -32.09
C LEU A 28 32.18 40.78 -32.60
N ILE A 29 32.98 40.27 -33.53
CA ILE A 29 32.85 38.90 -34.03
C ILE A 29 33.08 37.89 -32.89
N LEU A 30 34.11 38.10 -32.07
CA LEU A 30 34.40 37.25 -30.91
C LEU A 30 33.28 37.27 -29.87
N LEU A 31 32.71 38.45 -29.58
CA LEU A 31 31.57 38.58 -28.68
C LEU A 31 30.33 37.87 -29.24
N ALA A 32 30.06 38.00 -30.54
CA ALA A 32 28.94 37.30 -31.18
C ALA A 32 29.11 35.77 -31.15
N LEU A 33 30.31 35.27 -31.46
CA LEU A 33 30.65 33.84 -31.34
C LEU A 33 30.49 33.34 -29.90
N SER A 34 30.98 34.10 -28.91
CA SER A 34 30.85 33.75 -27.49
C SER A 34 29.40 33.70 -27.03
N TYR A 35 28.57 34.64 -27.47
CA TYR A 35 27.14 34.64 -27.13
C TYR A 35 26.42 33.45 -27.76
N MET A 36 26.73 33.13 -29.03
CA MET A 36 26.14 32.00 -29.74
C MET A 36 26.50 30.65 -29.10
N THR A 37 27.77 30.45 -28.73
CA THR A 37 28.20 29.22 -28.05
C THR A 37 27.56 29.10 -26.66
N PHE A 38 27.43 30.22 -25.93
CA PHE A 38 26.74 30.27 -24.65
C PHE A 38 25.25 29.90 -24.77
N ASP A 39 24.53 30.47 -25.74
CA ASP A 39 23.10 30.18 -25.97
C ASP A 39 22.88 28.70 -26.35
N ILE A 40 23.72 28.15 -27.21
CA ILE A 40 23.68 26.73 -27.59
C ILE A 40 23.94 25.86 -26.36
N ALA A 41 24.99 26.17 -25.58
CA ALA A 41 25.32 25.42 -24.38
C ALA A 41 24.17 25.45 -23.36
N ASN A 42 23.55 26.61 -23.14
CA ASN A 42 22.45 26.79 -22.22
C ASN A 42 21.20 25.99 -22.66
N LYS A 43 20.85 26.04 -23.95
CA LYS A 43 19.74 25.25 -24.50
C LYS A 43 19.98 23.75 -24.38
N MET A 44 21.20 23.30 -24.66
CA MET A 44 21.59 21.90 -24.54
C MET A 44 21.58 21.43 -23.07
N PHE A 45 22.05 22.28 -22.15
CA PHE A 45 22.04 22.00 -20.72
C PHE A 45 20.62 21.85 -20.19
N ASN A 46 19.73 22.81 -20.46
CA ASN A 46 18.34 22.78 -19.99
C ASN A 46 17.59 21.55 -20.53
N LYS A 47 17.74 21.25 -21.83
CA LYS A 47 17.14 20.04 -22.42
C LYS A 47 17.72 18.76 -21.82
N GLY A 48 19.02 18.75 -21.55
CA GLY A 48 19.70 17.63 -20.89
C GLY A 48 19.21 17.42 -19.45
N GLU A 49 19.02 18.50 -18.71
CA GLU A 49 18.51 18.49 -17.34
C GLU A 49 17.07 17.96 -17.29
N GLU A 50 16.17 18.44 -18.15
CA GLU A 50 14.80 17.94 -18.24
C GLU A 50 14.75 16.43 -18.53
N LEU A 51 15.54 15.96 -19.49
CA LEU A 51 15.63 14.54 -19.83
C LEU A 51 16.23 13.71 -18.69
N TRP A 52 17.27 14.23 -18.02
CA TRP A 52 17.91 13.54 -16.90
C TRP A 52 16.95 13.41 -15.72
N ILE A 53 16.20 14.46 -15.37
CA ILE A 53 15.17 14.43 -14.33
C ILE A 53 14.12 13.38 -14.68
N ALA A 54 13.58 13.40 -15.90
CA ALA A 54 12.57 12.44 -16.35
C ALA A 54 13.08 10.98 -16.28
N GLN A 55 14.31 10.73 -16.75
CA GLN A 55 14.90 9.39 -16.70
C GLN A 55 15.12 8.90 -15.27
N LYS A 56 15.73 9.74 -14.43
CA LYS A 56 16.00 9.44 -13.02
C LYS A 56 14.72 9.12 -12.27
N GLU A 57 13.69 9.93 -12.47
CA GLU A 57 12.43 9.80 -11.76
C GLU A 57 11.62 8.58 -12.22
N ALA A 58 11.59 8.32 -13.53
CA ALA A 58 11.01 7.09 -14.06
C ALA A 58 11.72 5.85 -13.50
N GLN A 59 13.06 5.85 -13.47
CA GLN A 59 13.83 4.74 -12.94
C GLN A 59 13.59 4.54 -11.44
N ARG A 60 13.58 5.62 -10.64
CA ARG A 60 13.29 5.54 -9.20
C ARG A 60 11.92 4.95 -8.93
N LEU A 61 10.90 5.37 -9.68
CA LEU A 61 9.55 4.83 -9.53
C LEU A 61 9.47 3.36 -9.96
N VAL A 62 10.10 2.99 -11.09
CA VAL A 62 10.18 1.61 -11.55
C VAL A 62 10.90 0.72 -10.53
N ASP A 63 12.03 1.15 -9.97
CA ASP A 63 12.78 0.40 -8.96
C ASP A 63 11.94 0.19 -7.69
N TRP A 64 11.21 1.23 -7.26
CA TRP A 64 10.30 1.14 -6.12
C TRP A 64 9.14 0.18 -6.40
N LEU A 65 8.51 0.29 -7.57
CA LEU A 65 7.42 -0.60 -8.01
C LEU A 65 7.91 -2.05 -8.11
N ASP A 66 9.02 -2.30 -8.80
CA ASP A 66 9.60 -3.62 -8.92
C ASP A 66 9.90 -4.24 -7.56
N THR A 67 10.51 -3.48 -6.66
CA THR A 67 10.85 -3.98 -5.32
C THR A 67 9.60 -4.37 -4.54
N ASN A 68 8.57 -3.52 -4.53
CA ASN A 68 7.37 -3.73 -3.73
C ASN A 68 6.40 -4.75 -4.37
N LEU A 69 6.28 -4.76 -5.69
CA LEU A 69 5.38 -5.65 -6.40
C LEU A 69 5.97 -7.06 -6.55
N LYS A 70 7.27 -7.22 -6.81
CA LYS A 70 7.92 -8.55 -6.89
C LYS A 70 7.91 -9.28 -5.55
N THR A 71 8.05 -8.54 -4.45
CA THR A 71 8.03 -9.11 -3.09
C THR A 71 6.63 -9.32 -2.56
N SER A 72 5.59 -8.90 -3.31
CA SER A 72 4.23 -9.01 -2.81
C SER A 72 3.70 -10.44 -2.78
N TYR A 73 2.87 -10.74 -1.78
CA TYR A 73 2.21 -12.04 -1.58
C TYR A 73 0.91 -12.17 -2.39
N GLU A 74 0.20 -11.06 -2.56
CA GLU A 74 -1.03 -10.96 -3.33
C GLU A 74 -1.02 -9.63 -4.08
N LEU A 75 -1.57 -9.64 -5.29
CA LEU A 75 -1.68 -8.46 -6.14
C LEU A 75 -3.08 -8.42 -6.74
N LEU A 76 -3.85 -7.38 -6.42
CA LEU A 76 -5.18 -7.14 -6.95
C LEU A 76 -5.15 -5.86 -7.77
N ILE A 77 -5.56 -5.95 -9.04
CA ILE A 77 -5.66 -4.80 -9.93
C ILE A 77 -7.12 -4.52 -10.17
N TYR A 78 -7.55 -3.30 -9.82
CA TYR A 78 -8.92 -2.87 -10.02
C TYR A 78 -9.06 -2.09 -11.32
N ASN A 79 -10.18 -2.30 -12.00
CA ASN A 79 -10.57 -1.47 -13.12
C ASN A 79 -10.95 -0.07 -12.60
N ASN A 80 -10.39 0.96 -13.22
CA ASN A 80 -10.62 2.34 -12.83
C ASN A 80 -11.89 2.87 -13.49
N SER A 81 -12.97 3.00 -12.71
CA SER A 81 -14.15 3.78 -13.10
C SER A 81 -14.37 5.02 -12.22
N GLY A 82 -13.37 5.41 -11.41
CA GLY A 82 -13.51 6.44 -10.39
C GLY A 82 -12.37 7.44 -10.39
N GLU A 83 -12.70 8.69 -10.13
CA GLU A 83 -11.72 9.77 -9.91
C GLU A 83 -11.13 9.62 -8.51
N TYR A 84 -9.81 9.58 -8.38
CA TYR A 84 -9.12 9.43 -7.10
C TYR A 84 -8.39 10.72 -6.73
N ASP A 85 -8.70 11.28 -5.57
CA ASP A 85 -7.96 12.36 -4.92
C ASP A 85 -7.00 11.81 -3.85
N LYS A 86 -6.03 12.60 -3.39
CA LYS A 86 -5.10 12.27 -2.29
C LYS A 86 -5.81 11.84 -1.00
N ASP A 87 -7.02 12.35 -0.78
CA ASP A 87 -7.85 12.08 0.40
C ASP A 87 -8.80 10.89 0.19
N THR A 88 -8.71 10.21 -0.95
CA THR A 88 -9.54 9.02 -1.23
C THR A 88 -9.35 7.99 -0.13
N VAL A 89 -10.47 7.66 0.52
CA VAL A 89 -10.55 6.61 1.52
C VAL A 89 -10.86 5.29 0.80
N PHE A 90 -9.83 4.46 0.66
CA PHE A 90 -10.03 3.06 0.30
C PHE A 90 -10.64 2.30 1.49
N ASP A 91 -11.35 1.19 1.25
CA ASP A 91 -12.08 0.47 2.32
C ASP A 91 -11.13 0.13 3.49
N THR A 92 -11.24 0.92 4.57
CA THR A 92 -10.41 0.93 5.80
C THR A 92 -10.34 -0.39 6.57
N ARG A 93 -10.94 -1.45 6.02
CA ARG A 93 -11.09 -2.76 6.66
C ARG A 93 -10.16 -3.83 6.10
N ASP A 94 -9.41 -3.54 5.04
CA ASP A 94 -8.38 -4.44 4.53
C ASP A 94 -6.97 -3.95 4.92
N GLU A 95 -5.93 -4.77 4.74
CA GLU A 95 -4.55 -4.44 5.18
C GLU A 95 -3.61 -4.23 4.00
N TYR A 96 -4.19 -3.95 2.83
CA TYR A 96 -3.41 -3.83 1.62
C TYR A 96 -2.76 -2.45 1.54
N PHE A 97 -1.64 -2.43 0.83
CA PHE A 97 -1.05 -1.22 0.30
C PHE A 97 -1.68 -0.88 -1.03
N TYR A 98 -1.98 0.40 -1.21
CA TYR A 98 -2.63 0.95 -2.39
C TYR A 98 -1.63 1.82 -3.14
N ILE A 99 -1.47 1.57 -4.44
CA ILE A 99 -0.83 2.52 -5.37
C ILE A 99 -1.90 3.10 -6.25
N PHE A 100 -2.05 4.42 -6.26
CA PHE A 100 -3.03 5.09 -7.11
C PHE A 100 -2.51 6.39 -7.72
N GLN A 101 -3.12 6.78 -8.83
CA GLN A 101 -2.76 7.99 -9.56
C GLN A 101 -3.95 8.96 -9.55
N THR A 102 -3.68 10.24 -9.25
CA THR A 102 -4.67 11.32 -9.23
C THR A 102 -4.88 11.94 -10.61
N GLU A 103 -5.85 12.84 -10.75
CA GLU A 103 -6.08 13.60 -11.99
C GLU A 103 -4.86 14.42 -12.43
N ASP A 104 -4.12 14.94 -11.46
CA ASP A 104 -2.92 15.74 -11.68
C ASP A 104 -1.70 14.90 -12.12
N ASN A 105 -1.90 13.60 -12.37
CA ASN A 105 -0.86 12.62 -12.70
C ASN A 105 0.20 12.45 -11.59
N GLU A 106 -0.19 12.68 -10.34
CA GLU A 106 0.64 12.33 -9.19
C GLU A 106 0.36 10.88 -8.79
N VAL A 107 1.42 10.12 -8.47
CA VAL A 107 1.28 8.74 -7.98
C VAL A 107 1.46 8.74 -6.48
N TYR A 108 0.50 8.15 -5.78
CA TYR A 108 0.48 8.00 -4.34
C TYR A 108 0.56 6.53 -3.94
N TYR A 109 1.17 6.30 -2.79
CA TYR A 109 1.15 5.04 -2.08
C TYR A 109 0.56 5.23 -0.69
N ARG A 110 -0.28 4.29 -0.25
CA ARG A 110 -0.93 4.38 1.05
C ARG A 110 -1.14 3.00 1.66
N ASN A 111 -0.88 2.89 2.96
CA ASN A 111 -1.38 1.77 3.75
C ASN A 111 -2.81 2.05 4.24
N SER A 112 -3.67 1.02 4.27
CA SER A 112 -5.03 1.11 4.85
C SER A 112 -5.08 1.66 6.29
N TYR A 113 -4.01 1.51 7.07
CA TYR A 113 -3.91 2.05 8.43
C TYR A 113 -3.45 3.51 8.52
N GLU A 114 -2.84 4.03 7.46
CA GLU A 114 -2.28 5.37 7.46
C GLU A 114 -3.36 6.39 7.07
N ARG A 115 -3.42 7.49 7.81
CA ARG A 115 -4.38 8.57 7.53
C ARG A 115 -4.06 9.34 6.26
N ASN A 116 -2.78 9.45 5.90
CA ASN A 116 -2.31 10.27 4.79
C ASN A 116 -1.65 9.38 3.74
N ALA A 117 -1.93 9.64 2.46
CA ALA A 117 -1.19 9.02 1.36
C ALA A 117 0.21 9.63 1.23
N GLN A 118 1.20 8.81 0.92
CA GLN A 118 2.56 9.23 0.63
C GLN A 118 2.73 9.45 -0.87
N LEU A 119 3.23 10.62 -1.25
CA LEU A 119 3.57 10.94 -2.63
C LEU A 119 4.78 10.10 -3.07
N LEU A 120 4.64 9.40 -4.20
CA LEU A 120 5.71 8.59 -4.80
C LEU A 120 6.43 9.31 -5.92
N THR A 121 5.88 10.38 -6.49
CA THR A 121 6.43 11.06 -7.68
C THR A 121 6.61 12.56 -7.45
N GLU A 122 7.74 13.11 -7.86
CA GLU A 122 8.01 14.56 -7.80
C GLU A 122 7.61 15.30 -9.08
N VAL A 123 7.31 14.56 -10.15
CA VAL A 123 6.89 15.07 -11.45
C VAL A 123 5.61 14.37 -11.92
N PRO A 124 4.85 14.94 -12.87
CA PRO A 124 3.68 14.29 -13.46
C PRO A 124 4.04 12.96 -14.15
N VAL A 125 3.37 11.87 -13.76
CA VAL A 125 3.59 10.52 -14.28
C VAL A 125 2.29 9.88 -14.70
N LYS A 126 2.27 9.34 -15.93
CA LYS A 126 1.25 8.40 -16.37
C LYS A 126 1.69 6.98 -16.04
N LEU A 127 0.86 6.26 -15.30
CA LEU A 127 1.10 4.87 -14.93
C LEU A 127 0.01 3.99 -15.57
N GLU A 128 0.41 2.99 -16.34
CA GLU A 128 -0.53 2.04 -16.97
C GLU A 128 -0.17 0.60 -16.62
N PHE A 129 -1.15 -0.16 -16.12
CA PHE A 129 -0.97 -1.59 -15.80
C PHE A 129 -1.72 -2.48 -16.79
N LYS A 130 -1.07 -3.55 -17.24
CA LYS A 130 -1.60 -4.55 -18.20
C LYS A 130 -1.25 -5.95 -17.70
N ILE A 131 -2.22 -6.86 -17.71
CA ILE A 131 -1.98 -8.28 -17.46
C ILE A 131 -2.09 -9.02 -18.78
N ASP A 132 -1.03 -9.71 -19.21
CA ASP A 132 -1.08 -10.55 -20.40
C ASP A 132 -1.79 -11.87 -20.07
N THR A 133 -2.99 -12.03 -20.62
CA THR A 133 -3.86 -13.20 -20.42
C THR A 133 -3.96 -14.10 -21.66
N GLN A 134 -3.26 -13.78 -22.76
CA GLN A 134 -3.55 -14.33 -24.10
C GLN A 134 -2.48 -15.31 -24.64
N ASN A 135 -1.33 -15.49 -23.98
CA ASN A 135 -0.27 -16.39 -24.47
C ASN A 135 -0.32 -17.79 -23.81
N PRO A 136 -0.54 -18.89 -24.57
CA PRO A 136 -0.64 -20.25 -24.04
C PRO A 136 0.70 -20.89 -23.63
N ASP A 137 1.85 -20.36 -24.06
CA ASP A 137 3.19 -20.87 -23.73
C ASP A 137 3.89 -20.08 -22.62
N VAL A 138 3.28 -19.00 -22.13
CA VAL A 138 3.67 -18.29 -20.92
C VAL A 138 2.78 -18.80 -19.78
N PRO A 139 3.29 -19.07 -18.57
CA PRO A 139 2.42 -19.39 -17.45
C PRO A 139 1.54 -18.16 -17.12
N LYS A 140 0.35 -18.05 -17.73
CA LYS A 140 -0.86 -17.18 -17.53
C LYS A 140 -0.83 -15.89 -16.66
N LYS A 141 0.34 -15.36 -16.25
CA LYS A 141 0.52 -14.65 -14.98
C LYS A 141 1.77 -13.74 -15.00
N ALA A 142 1.75 -12.68 -15.81
CA ALA A 142 2.74 -11.60 -15.74
C ALA A 142 2.03 -10.22 -15.73
N LEU A 143 2.52 -9.32 -14.88
CA LEU A 143 2.13 -7.90 -14.88
C LEU A 143 3.11 -7.12 -15.72
N THR A 144 2.62 -6.49 -16.77
CA THR A 144 3.36 -5.49 -17.54
C THR A 144 2.86 -4.11 -17.13
N TYR A 145 3.77 -3.17 -16.89
CA TYR A 145 3.40 -1.81 -16.56
C TYR A 145 4.30 -0.79 -17.25
N LEU A 146 3.69 0.33 -17.64
CA LEU A 146 4.33 1.43 -18.33
C LEU A 146 4.34 2.64 -17.42
N VAL A 147 5.53 3.18 -17.18
CA VAL A 147 5.75 4.46 -16.49
C VAL A 147 6.14 5.49 -17.54
N SER A 148 5.34 6.56 -17.69
CA SER A 148 5.61 7.65 -18.62
C SER A 148 5.66 8.99 -17.90
N ILE A 149 6.78 9.70 -17.99
CA ILE A 149 6.92 11.06 -17.45
C ILE A 149 6.30 12.04 -18.43
N ILE A 150 5.33 12.82 -17.96
CA ILE A 150 4.61 13.82 -18.76
C ILE A 150 5.34 15.17 -18.63
N GLY A 151 5.60 15.82 -19.77
CA GLY A 151 6.12 17.18 -19.79
C GLY A 151 5.01 18.24 -19.74
N ASN A 152 5.39 19.51 -19.61
CA ASN A 152 4.44 20.64 -19.58
C ASN A 152 3.60 20.79 -20.86
N ASP A 153 4.01 20.17 -21.96
CA ASP A 153 3.30 20.09 -23.24
C ASP A 153 2.26 18.96 -23.31
N GLY A 154 2.15 18.14 -22.27
CA GLY A 154 1.25 16.98 -22.22
C GLY A 154 1.78 15.73 -22.93
N ASP A 155 2.91 15.85 -23.62
CA ASP A 155 3.58 14.73 -24.28
C ASP A 155 4.50 13.98 -23.30
N SER A 156 4.65 12.68 -23.53
CA SER A 156 5.57 11.86 -22.74
C SER A 156 7.02 12.22 -23.09
N LYS A 157 7.78 12.74 -22.12
CA LYS A 157 9.21 13.05 -22.27
C LYS A 157 10.07 11.79 -22.23
N PHE A 158 9.67 10.81 -21.44
CA PHE A 158 10.37 9.54 -21.29
C PHE A 158 9.39 8.46 -20.83
N SER A 159 9.61 7.21 -21.26
CA SER A 159 8.79 6.08 -20.83
C SER A 159 9.62 4.81 -20.61
N ILE A 160 9.32 4.08 -19.54
CA ILE A 160 9.91 2.77 -19.22
C ILE A 160 8.80 1.74 -19.16
N ASN A 161 8.97 0.63 -19.88
CA ASN A 161 8.12 -0.54 -19.77
C ASN A 161 8.81 -1.59 -18.88
N SER A 162 8.12 -2.10 -17.87
CA SER A 162 8.60 -3.17 -17.00
C SER A 162 7.62 -4.35 -17.00
N THR A 163 8.16 -5.55 -16.78
CA THR A 163 7.37 -6.78 -16.68
C THR A 163 7.79 -7.57 -15.44
N ILE A 164 6.82 -7.90 -14.60
CA ILE A 164 6.97 -8.75 -13.43
C ILE A 164 6.32 -10.10 -13.73
N ASN A 165 7.14 -11.15 -13.72
CA ASN A 165 6.65 -12.52 -13.82
C ASN A 165 6.20 -13.01 -12.44
N PHE A 166 4.91 -13.34 -12.29
CA PHE A 166 4.35 -13.77 -11.01
C PHE A 166 4.84 -15.16 -10.58
N ALA A 167 5.49 -15.93 -11.47
CA ALA A 167 6.17 -17.17 -11.08
C ALA A 167 7.30 -16.94 -10.06
N ASN A 168 7.84 -15.71 -10.03
CA ASN A 168 8.94 -15.31 -9.15
C ASN A 168 8.47 -14.56 -7.89
N MET A 169 7.16 -14.37 -7.71
CA MET A 169 6.61 -13.77 -6.49
C MET A 169 6.57 -14.80 -5.36
N LEU A 170 6.75 -14.35 -4.11
CA LEU A 170 6.76 -15.20 -2.93
C LEU A 170 5.40 -15.90 -2.75
N ARG A 171 5.36 -17.20 -3.04
CA ARG A 171 4.17 -18.04 -2.90
C ARG A 171 3.84 -18.27 -1.42
N SER A 172 2.97 -17.45 -0.84
CA SER A 172 2.23 -17.82 0.37
C SER A 172 0.99 -18.64 -0.03
N ALA A 173 0.96 -19.89 0.43
CA ALA A 173 -0.21 -20.78 0.54
C ALA A 173 -1.45 -20.44 -0.33
N GLY A 174 -1.39 -20.71 -1.64
CA GLY A 174 -2.60 -20.97 -2.44
C GLY A 174 -3.46 -19.79 -2.88
N VAL A 175 -3.08 -18.53 -2.65
CA VAL A 175 -3.90 -17.36 -3.03
C VAL A 175 -3.27 -16.62 -4.21
N ASN A 176 -3.42 -17.16 -5.42
CA ASN A 176 -3.38 -16.32 -6.62
C ASN A 176 -4.82 -15.91 -6.96
N ARG A 177 -5.38 -14.94 -6.24
CA ARG A 177 -6.69 -14.38 -6.60
C ARG A 177 -6.47 -13.16 -7.47
N ILE A 178 -6.28 -13.36 -8.77
CA ILE A 178 -6.43 -12.26 -9.73
C ILE A 178 -7.94 -12.06 -9.86
N GLN A 179 -8.52 -11.15 -9.07
CA GLN A 179 -9.93 -10.82 -9.12
C GLN A 179 -10.08 -9.41 -9.70
N GLY A 180 -10.14 -9.31 -11.03
CA GLY A 180 -10.35 -8.08 -11.77
C GLY A 180 -10.68 -8.39 -13.24
N GLU A 181 -11.73 -7.77 -13.78
CA GLU A 181 -12.15 -7.90 -15.17
C GLU A 181 -11.55 -6.74 -15.97
N ILE A 182 -10.67 -7.03 -16.94
CA ILE A 182 -9.95 -6.02 -17.73
C ILE A 182 -10.66 -5.88 -19.08
N GLN A 183 -11.20 -4.69 -19.37
CA GLN A 183 -11.61 -4.33 -20.74
C GLN A 183 -10.48 -3.56 -21.42
N SER A 184 -10.06 -4.06 -22.58
CA SER A 184 -9.09 -3.39 -23.44
C SER A 184 -9.74 -2.16 -24.09
N GLY A 185 -9.17 -0.97 -23.90
CA GLY A 185 -9.53 0.21 -24.70
C GLY A 185 -10.01 1.47 -23.97
N THR A 186 -9.76 1.64 -22.66
CA THR A 186 -10.11 2.88 -21.94
C THR A 186 -8.84 3.68 -21.59
N LYS A 187 -8.90 5.00 -21.74
CA LYS A 187 -7.74 5.94 -21.67
C LYS A 187 -6.96 5.96 -20.34
N ASN A 188 -7.41 5.28 -19.29
CA ASN A 188 -6.75 5.19 -17.98
C ASN A 188 -6.90 3.78 -17.39
N SER A 189 -6.04 2.83 -17.78
CA SER A 189 -6.10 1.46 -17.28
C SER A 189 -5.34 1.28 -15.96
N GLY A 190 -6.09 1.09 -14.86
CA GLY A 190 -5.67 0.21 -13.76
C GLY A 190 -5.02 0.84 -12.52
N ASN A 191 -5.36 2.08 -12.17
CA ASN A 191 -4.60 2.84 -11.17
C ASN A 191 -4.89 2.45 -9.70
N VAL A 192 -5.27 1.21 -9.40
CA VAL A 192 -5.23 0.73 -8.01
C VAL A 192 -4.65 -0.65 -7.99
N ILE A 193 -3.40 -0.75 -7.51
CA ILE A 193 -2.80 -2.01 -7.11
C ILE A 193 -2.95 -2.14 -5.60
N LYS A 194 -3.61 -3.20 -5.17
CA LYS A 194 -3.53 -3.69 -3.79
C LYS A 194 -2.45 -4.75 -3.69
N PHE A 195 -1.51 -4.56 -2.78
CA PHE A 195 -0.46 -5.56 -2.54
C PHE A 195 -0.07 -5.69 -1.08
N LEU A 196 0.58 -6.80 -0.73
CA LEU A 196 1.11 -7.10 0.61
C LEU A 196 2.58 -7.48 0.50
N ASN A 197 3.49 -6.70 1.06
CA ASN A 197 4.94 -6.87 0.86
C ASN A 197 5.70 -7.42 2.09
N ASN A 198 5.04 -7.61 3.25
CA ASN A 198 5.70 -8.07 4.47
C ASN A 198 4.98 -9.25 5.16
N THR A 199 5.77 -10.19 5.67
CA THR A 199 5.32 -11.30 6.54
C THR A 199 4.66 -10.84 7.84
N SER A 200 5.06 -9.69 8.40
CA SER A 200 4.39 -9.10 9.57
C SER A 200 2.94 -8.76 9.26
N ASP A 201 2.68 -8.29 8.04
CA ASP A 201 1.35 -7.87 7.60
C ASP A 201 0.49 -9.09 7.29
N LEU A 202 1.12 -10.20 6.87
CA LEU A 202 0.46 -11.50 6.76
C LEU A 202 0.01 -12.02 8.13
N SER A 203 0.84 -11.81 9.16
CA SER A 203 0.46 -12.13 10.54
C SER A 203 -0.65 -11.23 11.06
N SER A 204 -0.65 -9.92 10.77
CA SER A 204 -1.74 -9.02 11.16
C SER A 204 -3.06 -9.34 10.43
N ILE A 205 -2.99 -9.79 9.17
CA ILE A 205 -4.16 -10.30 8.41
C ILE A 205 -4.70 -11.59 9.00
N GLU A 206 -3.85 -12.58 9.29
CA GLU A 206 -4.29 -13.78 10.01
C GLU A 206 -4.83 -13.43 11.40
N LEU A 207 -4.24 -12.45 12.08
CA LEU A 207 -4.72 -11.93 13.36
C LEU A 207 -6.06 -11.18 13.20
N ARG A 208 -6.33 -10.45 12.12
CA ARG A 208 -7.58 -9.68 11.91
C ARG A 208 -8.71 -10.50 11.32
N THR A 209 -8.44 -11.30 10.29
CA THR A 209 -9.41 -12.29 9.77
C THR A 209 -9.67 -13.42 10.77
N GLY A 210 -8.73 -13.64 11.70
CA GLY A 210 -8.81 -14.65 12.75
C GLY A 210 -9.17 -14.14 14.16
N SER A 211 -9.23 -12.84 14.44
CA SER A 211 -9.47 -12.31 15.80
C SER A 211 -10.96 -12.25 16.16
N CYS A 212 -11.24 -12.31 17.46
CA CYS A 212 -12.50 -11.85 18.01
C CYS A 212 -12.29 -10.41 18.51
N PHE A 213 -12.37 -9.41 17.61
CA PHE A 213 -12.12 -7.98 17.89
C PHE A 213 -12.63 -7.45 19.24
N ILE A 214 -13.90 -7.68 19.58
CA ILE A 214 -14.51 -7.21 20.83
C ILE A 214 -13.93 -7.96 22.05
N ALA A 215 -13.66 -9.27 21.91
CA ALA A 215 -13.07 -10.08 22.96
C ALA A 215 -11.60 -9.70 23.21
N THR A 216 -10.81 -9.48 22.15
CA THR A 216 -9.42 -9.01 22.25
C THR A 216 -9.33 -7.62 22.88
N ALA A 217 -10.23 -6.70 22.50
CA ALA A 217 -10.28 -5.36 23.09
C ALA A 217 -10.64 -5.38 24.59
N SER A 218 -11.44 -6.35 25.04
CA SER A 218 -11.90 -6.47 26.43
C SER A 218 -10.95 -7.26 27.33
N PHE A 219 -10.39 -8.37 26.83
CA PHE A 219 -9.48 -9.23 27.58
C PHE A 219 -8.00 -8.83 27.43
N GLY A 220 -7.69 -7.89 26.55
CA GLY A 220 -6.38 -7.23 26.45
C GLY A 220 -5.27 -8.05 25.79
N SER A 221 -5.51 -9.32 25.44
CA SER A 221 -4.54 -10.16 24.73
C SER A 221 -5.25 -11.08 23.73
N TYR A 222 -4.67 -11.17 22.53
CA TYR A 222 -5.11 -12.08 21.47
C TYR A 222 -4.93 -13.56 21.87
N ASP A 223 -3.84 -13.84 22.59
CA ASP A 223 -3.52 -15.19 23.11
C ASP A 223 -4.20 -15.49 24.46
N GLY A 224 -5.06 -14.59 24.93
CA GLY A 224 -5.87 -14.83 26.12
C GLY A 224 -6.71 -16.10 25.97
N GLU A 225 -6.72 -16.93 27.02
CA GLU A 225 -7.49 -18.17 27.06
C GLU A 225 -8.98 -17.99 26.68
N PRO A 226 -9.69 -16.94 27.15
CA PRO A 226 -11.07 -16.66 26.75
C PRO A 226 -11.23 -16.40 25.24
N VAL A 227 -10.28 -15.69 24.64
CA VAL A 227 -10.29 -15.35 23.21
C VAL A 227 -10.04 -16.60 22.37
N ARG A 228 -9.11 -17.46 22.79
CA ARG A 228 -8.81 -18.73 22.13
C ARG A 228 -10.03 -19.67 22.12
N ILE A 229 -10.76 -19.76 23.22
CA ILE A 229 -11.99 -20.58 23.33
C ILE A 229 -13.06 -20.08 22.34
N LEU A 230 -13.31 -18.77 22.28
CA LEU A 230 -14.29 -18.21 21.35
C LEU A 230 -13.90 -18.43 19.88
N ARG A 231 -12.60 -18.36 19.55
CA ARG A 231 -12.09 -18.65 18.20
C ARG A 231 -12.32 -20.11 17.81
N GLN A 232 -11.99 -21.05 18.69
CA GLN A 232 -12.26 -22.47 18.43
C GLN A 232 -13.75 -22.76 18.27
N PHE A 233 -14.61 -22.07 19.03
CA PHE A 233 -16.06 -22.20 18.88
C PHE A 233 -16.54 -21.67 17.53
N ARG A 234 -16.04 -20.50 17.10
CA ARG A 234 -16.29 -19.95 15.76
C ARG A 234 -15.91 -20.95 14.68
N ASP A 235 -14.70 -21.49 14.75
CA ASP A 235 -14.14 -22.33 13.70
C ASP A 235 -14.86 -23.68 13.60
N LYS A 236 -15.22 -24.29 14.74
CA LYS A 236 -15.85 -25.62 14.76
C LYS A 236 -17.37 -25.60 14.59
N PHE A 237 -18.05 -24.53 15.02
CA PHE A 237 -19.52 -24.50 15.06
C PHE A 237 -20.15 -23.42 14.17
N LEU A 238 -19.53 -22.24 14.04
CA LEU A 238 -20.11 -21.14 13.28
C LEU A 238 -19.72 -21.19 11.80
N LEU A 239 -18.45 -21.50 11.47
CA LEU A 239 -17.99 -21.53 10.09
C LEU A 239 -18.41 -22.79 9.30
N THR A 240 -19.01 -23.77 9.98
CA THR A 240 -19.45 -25.04 9.36
C THR A 240 -20.83 -24.95 8.70
N ASN A 241 -21.60 -23.88 8.95
CA ASN A 241 -22.98 -23.75 8.48
C ASN A 241 -23.26 -22.35 7.92
N LYS A 242 -24.03 -22.27 6.83
CA LYS A 242 -24.42 -21.00 6.16
C LYS A 242 -24.91 -19.88 7.11
N PRO A 243 -25.82 -20.13 8.07
CA PRO A 243 -26.25 -19.08 9.01
C PRO A 243 -25.13 -18.63 9.97
N GLY A 244 -24.27 -19.56 10.39
CA GLY A 244 -23.12 -19.23 11.25
C GLY A 244 -22.07 -18.40 10.51
N THR A 245 -21.79 -18.71 9.24
CA THR A 245 -20.92 -17.89 8.38
C THR A 245 -21.49 -16.48 8.19
N ALA A 246 -22.81 -16.36 7.97
CA ALA A 246 -23.46 -15.05 7.85
C ALA A 246 -23.36 -14.22 9.15
N PHE A 247 -23.54 -14.86 10.30
CA PHE A 247 -23.36 -14.23 11.61
C PHE A 247 -21.92 -13.74 11.83
N VAL A 248 -20.92 -14.56 11.51
CA VAL A 248 -19.50 -14.20 11.63
C VAL A 248 -19.15 -13.04 10.69
N ASN A 249 -19.65 -13.05 9.46
CA ASN A 249 -19.42 -11.96 8.51
C ASN A 249 -20.07 -10.64 8.97
N PHE A 250 -21.27 -10.70 9.54
CA PHE A 250 -21.92 -9.54 10.14
C PHE A 250 -21.13 -9.00 11.33
N TYR A 251 -20.68 -9.90 12.22
CA TYR A 251 -19.82 -9.55 13.34
C TYR A 251 -18.56 -8.83 12.85
N TYR A 252 -17.85 -9.36 11.86
CA TYR A 252 -16.64 -8.74 11.33
C TYR A 252 -16.84 -7.42 10.63
N ARG A 253 -18.04 -7.18 10.08
CA ARG A 253 -18.37 -5.91 9.45
C ARG A 253 -18.52 -4.78 10.46
N ILE A 254 -19.00 -5.07 11.66
CA ILE A 254 -19.44 -4.06 12.64
C ILE A 254 -18.50 -4.00 13.85
N SER A 255 -17.79 -5.08 14.16
CA SER A 255 -16.94 -5.15 15.35
C SER A 255 -15.71 -4.22 15.36
N PRO A 256 -15.02 -3.91 14.24
CA PRO A 256 -13.80 -3.10 14.29
C PRO A 256 -13.97 -1.70 14.91
N PRO A 257 -14.94 -0.84 14.48
CA PRO A 257 -15.10 0.48 15.09
C PRO A 257 -15.58 0.40 16.54
N ILE A 258 -16.33 -0.65 16.90
CA ILE A 258 -16.77 -0.89 18.28
C ILE A 258 -15.58 -1.28 19.17
N ALA A 259 -14.69 -2.13 18.66
CA ALA A 259 -13.51 -2.58 19.40
C ALA A 259 -12.52 -1.44 19.66
N GLU A 260 -12.31 -0.55 18.69
CA GLU A 260 -11.50 0.67 18.87
C GLU A 260 -12.08 1.58 19.96
N PHE A 261 -13.40 1.79 19.97
CA PHE A 261 -14.05 2.58 21.03
C PHE A 261 -13.93 1.96 22.43
N ILE A 262 -13.90 0.63 22.53
CA ILE A 262 -13.71 -0.11 23.79
C ILE A 262 -12.23 -0.08 24.22
N ALA A 263 -11.29 -0.08 23.27
CA ALA A 263 -9.86 -0.18 23.51
C ALA A 263 -9.31 0.98 24.35
N ASP A 264 -9.89 2.17 24.25
CA ASP A 264 -9.41 3.35 24.97
C ASP A 264 -10.08 3.57 26.35
N LYS A 265 -11.07 2.72 26.72
CA LYS A 265 -11.91 2.94 27.91
C LYS A 265 -11.85 1.76 28.88
N PRO A 266 -11.08 1.84 29.99
CA PRO A 266 -10.86 0.72 30.90
C PRO A 266 -12.14 0.20 31.58
N LEU A 267 -13.09 1.09 31.92
CA LEU A 267 -14.39 0.68 32.50
C LEU A 267 -15.24 -0.12 31.50
N ILE A 268 -15.22 0.27 30.22
CA ILE A 268 -16.00 -0.42 29.18
C ILE A 268 -15.39 -1.79 28.88
N LYS A 269 -14.06 -1.91 28.85
CA LYS A 269 -13.38 -3.22 28.73
C LYS A 269 -13.84 -4.21 29.77
N LEU A 270 -13.94 -3.77 31.02
CA LEU A 270 -14.35 -4.63 32.13
C LEU A 270 -15.81 -5.07 31.98
N ILE A 271 -16.72 -4.14 31.67
CA ILE A 271 -18.15 -4.45 31.46
C ILE A 271 -18.33 -5.43 30.30
N VAL A 272 -17.70 -5.17 29.16
CA VAL A 272 -17.79 -6.04 27.98
C VAL A 272 -17.13 -7.39 28.25
N GLY A 273 -16.00 -7.41 28.97
CA GLY A 273 -15.35 -8.65 29.41
C GLY A 273 -16.29 -9.51 30.25
N ILE A 274 -16.97 -8.93 31.26
CA ILE A 274 -17.96 -9.64 32.09
C ILE A 274 -19.14 -10.14 31.24
N LEU A 275 -19.63 -9.34 30.30
CA LEU A 275 -20.72 -9.72 29.41
C LEU A 275 -20.35 -10.90 28.51
N LEU A 276 -19.07 -11.02 28.13
CA LEU A 276 -18.56 -12.10 27.29
C LEU A 276 -18.26 -13.39 28.05
N LEU A 277 -18.04 -13.34 29.37
CA LEU A 277 -17.78 -14.55 30.19
C LEU A 277 -18.84 -15.66 30.05
N PRO A 278 -20.17 -15.41 30.12
CA PRO A 278 -21.16 -16.46 29.92
C PRO A 278 -21.07 -17.11 28.54
N LEU A 279 -20.71 -16.32 27.51
CA LEU A 279 -20.50 -16.82 26.16
C LEU A 279 -19.23 -17.68 26.06
N VAL A 280 -18.14 -17.26 26.70
CA VAL A 280 -16.88 -18.04 26.79
C VAL A 280 -17.14 -19.38 27.50
N PHE A 281 -17.90 -19.37 28.60
CA PHE A 281 -18.24 -20.57 29.35
C PHE A 281 -19.10 -21.54 28.52
N LEU A 282 -20.10 -21.03 27.79
CA LEU A 282 -20.89 -21.82 26.86
C LEU A 282 -20.02 -22.46 25.77
N ALA A 283 -19.15 -21.66 25.14
CA ALA A 283 -18.21 -22.13 24.13
C ALA A 283 -17.27 -23.21 24.67
N TYR A 284 -16.77 -23.07 25.89
CA TYR A 284 -15.90 -24.05 26.55
C TYR A 284 -16.59 -25.40 26.77
N ILE A 285 -17.85 -25.40 27.23
CA ILE A 285 -18.65 -26.62 27.42
C ILE A 285 -18.88 -27.33 26.08
N LEU A 286 -19.20 -26.58 25.03
CA LEU A 286 -19.45 -27.13 23.69
C LEU A 286 -18.18 -27.70 23.04
N LEU A 287 -17.01 -27.12 23.33
CA LEU A 287 -15.73 -27.57 22.79
C LEU A 287 -15.15 -28.78 23.52
N THR A 288 -15.55 -29.03 24.77
CA THR A 288 -14.98 -30.09 25.63
C THR A 288 -16.00 -31.19 25.89
N PRO A 289 -15.95 -32.34 25.18
CA PRO A 289 -16.99 -33.38 25.25
C PRO A 289 -17.18 -33.96 26.66
N TYR A 290 -16.12 -34.02 27.47
CA TYR A 290 -16.18 -34.48 28.86
C TYR A 290 -16.87 -33.48 29.81
N ALA A 291 -16.80 -32.17 29.52
CA ALA A 291 -17.48 -31.15 30.33
C ALA A 291 -19.00 -31.23 30.13
N LEU A 292 -19.44 -31.51 28.90
CA LEU A 292 -20.84 -31.68 28.56
C LEU A 292 -21.44 -32.92 29.26
N ALA A 293 -20.70 -34.03 29.31
CA ALA A 293 -21.07 -35.21 30.09
C ALA A 293 -21.15 -34.93 31.61
N GLY A 294 -20.23 -34.11 32.14
CA GLY A 294 -20.24 -33.67 33.54
C GLY A 294 -21.48 -32.85 33.91
N VAL A 295 -21.89 -31.90 33.06
CA VAL A 295 -23.11 -31.09 33.27
C VAL A 295 -24.38 -31.96 33.22
N ILE A 296 -24.44 -32.93 32.30
CA ILE A 296 -25.55 -33.89 32.23
C ILE A 296 -25.60 -34.76 33.50
N TYR A 297 -24.44 -35.20 34.00
CA TYR A 297 -24.36 -36.00 35.22
C TYR A 297 -24.77 -35.23 36.49
N ILE A 298 -24.35 -33.96 36.60
CA ILE A 298 -24.72 -33.08 37.73
C ILE A 298 -26.21 -32.75 37.70
N SER A 299 -26.77 -32.45 36.52
CA SER A 299 -28.21 -32.20 36.39
C SER A 299 -29.05 -33.45 36.68
N ALA A 300 -28.62 -34.63 36.23
CA ALA A 300 -29.29 -35.89 36.55
C ALA A 300 -29.26 -36.20 38.06
N SER A 301 -28.10 -36.05 38.72
CA SER A 301 -27.96 -36.27 40.16
C SER A 301 -28.76 -35.25 40.98
N ALA A 302 -28.83 -33.97 40.57
CA ALA A 302 -29.68 -32.97 41.21
C ALA A 302 -31.17 -33.32 41.11
N VAL A 303 -31.64 -33.78 39.93
CA VAL A 303 -33.03 -34.24 39.75
C VAL A 303 -33.34 -35.45 40.62
N VAL A 304 -32.41 -36.40 40.74
CA VAL A 304 -32.56 -37.57 41.62
C VAL A 304 -32.65 -37.12 43.09
N ILE A 305 -31.78 -36.22 43.54
CA ILE A 305 -31.80 -35.69 44.91
C ILE A 305 -33.10 -34.92 45.18
N MET A 306 -33.58 -34.10 44.24
CA MET A 306 -34.87 -33.41 44.35
C MET A 306 -36.04 -34.39 44.43
N ARG A 307 -36.02 -35.47 43.65
CA ARG A 307 -37.05 -36.54 43.73
C ARG A 307 -36.99 -37.30 45.05
N LEU A 308 -35.80 -37.57 45.59
CA LEU A 308 -35.63 -38.22 46.89
C LEU A 308 -36.10 -37.33 48.05
N ARG A 309 -35.80 -36.02 48.01
CA ARG A 309 -36.31 -35.03 48.99
C ARG A 309 -37.83 -34.86 48.92
N LYS A 310 -38.43 -34.91 47.73
CA LYS A 310 -39.90 -34.89 47.57
C LYS A 310 -40.57 -36.12 48.20
N LYS A 311 -39.96 -37.30 48.06
CA LYS A 311 -40.47 -38.56 48.64
C LYS A 311 -40.34 -38.60 50.16
N SER A 312 -39.33 -37.95 50.76
CA SER A 312 -39.19 -37.87 52.22
C SER A 312 -40.20 -36.94 52.88
N ASN A 313 -40.58 -35.84 52.21
CA ASN A 313 -41.58 -34.91 52.74
C ASN A 313 -43.01 -35.45 52.69
N LEU A 314 -43.34 -36.31 51.72
CA LEU A 314 -44.63 -37.01 51.62
C LEU A 314 -44.81 -38.16 52.64
N ARG A 315 -43.75 -38.58 53.34
CA ARG A 315 -43.82 -39.59 54.42
C ARG A 315 -43.99 -38.96 55.82
N LYS A 316 -44.00 -37.62 55.91
CA LYS A 316 -44.13 -36.86 57.17
C LYS A 316 -45.47 -36.12 57.30
N MET A 317 -46.37 -36.22 56.32
CA MET A 317 -47.79 -35.85 56.42
C MET A 317 -48.61 -37.13 56.49
#